data_AF-D5MMC9-F1
#
_entry.id   AF-D5MMC9-F1
#
_cell.length_a   1.000
_cell.length_b   1.000
_cell.length_c   1.000
_cell.angle_alpha   90.00
_cell.angle_beta   90.00
_cell.angle_gamma   90.00
#
_symmetry.space_group_name_H-M   'P 1'
#
loop_
_entity.id
_entity.type
_entity.pdbx_description
1 polymer ?
#
loop_
_entity_poly.entity_id
_entity_poly.type
_entity_poly.pdbx_seq_one_letter_code
_entity_poly.pdbx_strand_id
1 'polypeptide(L)'
;MSDAIRKGFSPICITVFGSTAREGIGNDLDLLIVLDDSVKPLDKNIDRLLYGQLKDFYKRFAIDPFVTSLSAFREHYLKGSPFLGLILREGRLLYMKDAAKEWFRQSEDELKMADYLLRGGFYRGACLHAQQAIEKALKALLLSKGWELEKTHSAERLLVLAEEYRITIDVTEDDIVYIDSIYRGRYPAEAGLLPLGEPTIAEAQRAVGIAKGVMTSAATFVHVHDADA
;
A
#
# COMPACT_ATOMS: atom_id res chain seq x y z
N MET A 1 -11.39 -5.25 -15.64
CA MET A 1 -11.74 -6.58 -15.09
C MET A 1 -11.95 -6.52 -13.58
N SER A 2 -10.96 -6.04 -12.83
CA SER A 2 -11.06 -5.82 -11.37
C SER A 2 -12.34 -5.07 -10.94
N ASP A 3 -12.73 -4.02 -11.66
CA ASP A 3 -13.98 -3.29 -11.39
C ASP A 3 -15.27 -4.12 -11.53
N ALA A 4 -15.32 -5.03 -12.50
CA ALA A 4 -16.48 -5.91 -12.69
C ALA A 4 -16.61 -6.89 -11.52
N ILE A 5 -15.48 -7.47 -11.10
CA ILE A 5 -15.40 -8.35 -9.93
C ILE A 5 -15.77 -7.57 -8.66
N ARG A 6 -15.27 -6.33 -8.52
CA ARG A 6 -15.55 -5.45 -7.37
C ARG A 6 -17.03 -5.19 -7.19
N LYS A 7 -17.73 -4.80 -8.26
CA LYS A 7 -19.17 -4.49 -8.22
C LYS A 7 -20.03 -5.72 -7.92
N GLY A 8 -19.60 -6.91 -8.36
CA GLY A 8 -20.36 -8.15 -8.18
C GLY A 8 -20.15 -8.83 -6.83
N PHE A 9 -18.95 -8.75 -6.26
CA PHE A 9 -18.53 -9.62 -5.14
C PHE A 9 -17.93 -8.90 -3.95
N SER A 10 -17.65 -7.59 -4.04
CA SER A 10 -17.00 -6.82 -2.96
C SER A 10 -15.80 -7.55 -2.34
N PRO A 11 -14.83 -8.00 -3.15
CA PRO A 11 -13.70 -8.79 -2.67
C PRO A 11 -12.83 -7.98 -1.71
N ILE A 12 -12.06 -8.66 -0.86
CA ILE A 12 -11.00 -8.06 -0.05
C ILE A 12 -9.81 -7.73 -0.94
N CYS A 13 -9.39 -8.65 -1.80
CA CYS A 13 -8.33 -8.40 -2.76
C CYS A 13 -8.48 -9.25 -4.03
N ILE A 14 -7.87 -8.75 -5.11
CA ILE A 14 -7.73 -9.45 -6.39
C ILE A 14 -6.25 -9.39 -6.75
N THR A 15 -5.64 -10.55 -6.97
CA THR A 15 -4.23 -10.67 -7.34
C THR A 15 -4.12 -11.50 -8.61
N VAL A 16 -3.42 -10.99 -9.62
CA VAL A 16 -3.00 -11.82 -10.76
C VAL A 16 -1.70 -12.52 -10.40
N PHE A 17 -1.59 -13.80 -10.73
CA PHE A 17 -0.35 -14.57 -10.55
C PHE A 17 0.02 -15.30 -11.85
N GLY A 18 1.07 -16.12 -11.83
CA GLY A 18 1.50 -16.88 -13.00
C GLY A 18 2.35 -16.09 -13.99
N SER A 19 2.33 -16.49 -15.27
CA SER A 19 3.14 -15.91 -16.35
C SER A 19 2.85 -14.42 -16.56
N THR A 20 1.57 -14.04 -16.65
CA THR A 20 1.17 -12.65 -16.87
C THR A 20 1.59 -11.73 -15.72
N ALA A 21 1.55 -12.21 -14.47
CA ALA A 21 2.07 -11.45 -13.33
C ALA A 21 3.60 -11.27 -13.37
N ARG A 22 4.35 -12.21 -13.94
CA ARG A 22 5.81 -12.07 -14.08
C ARG A 22 6.18 -11.15 -15.24
N GLU A 23 5.59 -11.39 -16.41
CA GLU A 23 5.94 -10.73 -17.67
C GLU A 23 5.27 -9.36 -17.83
N GLY A 24 4.16 -9.11 -17.14
CA GLY A 24 3.37 -7.88 -17.26
C GLY A 24 2.52 -7.79 -18.52
N ILE A 25 2.62 -8.78 -19.41
CA ILE A 25 1.86 -8.90 -20.66
C ILE A 25 1.44 -10.37 -20.77
N GLY A 26 0.20 -10.61 -21.21
CA GLY A 26 -0.30 -11.96 -21.43
C GLY A 26 -1.82 -11.98 -21.54
N ASN A 27 -2.34 -13.03 -22.17
CA ASN A 27 -3.77 -13.26 -22.29
C ASN A 27 -4.28 -14.34 -21.33
N ASP A 28 -3.39 -14.96 -20.57
CA ASP A 28 -3.68 -16.02 -19.59
C ASP A 28 -3.65 -15.42 -18.19
N LEU A 29 -4.82 -15.33 -17.56
CA LEU A 29 -5.03 -14.59 -16.33
C LEU A 29 -5.42 -15.55 -15.21
N ASP A 30 -4.41 -16.00 -14.46
CA ASP A 30 -4.61 -16.69 -13.19
C ASP A 30 -4.93 -15.66 -12.10
N LEU A 31 -6.13 -15.73 -11.52
CA LEU A 31 -6.60 -14.74 -10.55
C LEU A 31 -6.85 -15.38 -9.20
N LEU A 32 -6.25 -14.83 -8.15
CA LEU A 32 -6.66 -15.08 -6.77
C LEU A 32 -7.66 -13.99 -6.36
N ILE A 33 -8.86 -14.40 -5.94
CA ILE A 33 -9.91 -13.51 -5.42
C ILE A 33 -10.21 -13.92 -3.99
N VAL A 34 -9.89 -13.03 -3.03
CA VAL A 34 -10.19 -13.26 -1.61
C VAL A 34 -11.45 -12.50 -1.23
N LEU A 35 -12.44 -13.20 -0.69
CA LEU A 35 -13.71 -12.64 -0.23
C LEU A 35 -13.75 -12.54 1.29
N ASP A 36 -14.58 -11.63 1.81
CA ASP A 36 -14.88 -11.53 3.23
C ASP A 36 -15.66 -12.77 3.72
N ASP A 37 -15.40 -13.22 4.94
CA ASP A 37 -16.08 -14.39 5.52
C ASP A 37 -17.59 -14.18 5.74
N SER A 38 -18.04 -12.92 5.79
CA SER A 38 -19.47 -12.55 5.78
C SER A 38 -20.16 -12.89 4.47
N VAL A 39 -19.40 -13.01 3.37
CA VAL A 39 -19.88 -13.61 2.14
C VAL A 39 -19.98 -15.12 2.41
N LYS A 40 -21.21 -15.56 2.73
CA LYS A 40 -21.54 -16.96 3.05
C LYS A 40 -20.78 -17.94 2.15
N PRO A 41 -20.30 -19.06 2.71
CA PRO A 41 -19.25 -19.87 2.12
C PRO A 41 -19.65 -20.28 0.71
N LEU A 42 -18.79 -19.93 -0.26
CA LEU A 42 -18.72 -20.47 -1.62
C LEU A 42 -20.02 -21.15 -2.03
N ASP A 43 -21.06 -20.34 -2.25
CA ASP A 43 -22.27 -20.82 -2.89
C ASP A 43 -21.81 -21.57 -4.15
N LYS A 44 -22.35 -22.76 -4.44
CA LYS A 44 -22.02 -23.52 -5.66
C LYS A 44 -22.23 -22.70 -6.94
N ASN A 45 -22.84 -21.52 -6.80
CA ASN A 45 -23.08 -20.55 -7.84
C ASN A 45 -22.02 -19.43 -7.94
N ILE A 46 -21.02 -19.30 -7.05
CA ILE A 46 -20.02 -18.23 -7.14
C ILE A 46 -19.30 -18.28 -8.48
N ASP A 47 -18.84 -19.46 -8.90
CA ASP A 47 -18.15 -19.62 -10.19
C ASP A 47 -19.06 -19.21 -11.36
N ARG A 48 -20.35 -19.56 -11.29
CA ARG A 48 -21.35 -19.18 -12.30
C ARG A 48 -21.61 -17.67 -12.33
N LEU A 49 -21.73 -17.05 -11.16
CA LEU A 49 -21.93 -15.60 -11.04
C LEU A 49 -20.70 -14.87 -11.55
N LEU A 50 -19.50 -15.36 -11.21
CA LEU A 50 -18.23 -14.77 -11.61
C LEU A 50 -18.06 -14.88 -13.11
N TYR A 51 -18.39 -16.04 -13.68
CA TYR A 51 -18.44 -16.24 -15.12
C TYR A 51 -19.38 -15.24 -15.80
N GLY A 52 -20.56 -15.00 -15.23
CA GLY A 52 -21.51 -14.00 -15.71
C GLY A 52 -20.93 -12.58 -15.74
N GLN A 53 -20.23 -12.17 -14.67
CA GLN A 53 -19.58 -10.86 -14.58
C GLN A 53 -18.37 -10.72 -15.52
N LEU A 54 -17.68 -11.82 -15.80
CA LEU A 54 -16.47 -11.83 -16.62
C LEU A 54 -16.72 -12.21 -18.08
N LYS A 55 -17.98 -12.46 -18.48
CA LYS A 55 -18.36 -12.99 -19.79
C LYS A 55 -17.74 -12.25 -20.98
N ASP A 56 -17.68 -10.91 -20.92
CA ASP A 56 -17.09 -10.11 -22.00
C ASP A 56 -15.57 -10.15 -22.02
N PHE A 57 -14.92 -10.41 -20.88
CA PHE A 57 -13.47 -10.54 -20.78
C PHE A 57 -12.99 -11.90 -21.27
N TYR A 58 -13.77 -12.98 -21.06
CA TYR A 58 -13.47 -14.31 -21.60
C TYR A 58 -13.33 -14.36 -23.14
N LYS A 59 -13.84 -13.35 -23.85
CA LYS A 59 -13.66 -13.21 -25.31
C LYS A 59 -12.23 -12.83 -25.70
N ARG A 60 -11.45 -12.27 -24.78
CA ARG A 60 -10.10 -11.73 -25.03
C ARG A 60 -9.03 -12.41 -24.19
N PHE A 61 -9.42 -12.97 -23.04
CA PHE A 61 -8.51 -13.54 -22.06
C PHE A 61 -8.96 -14.96 -21.69
N ALA A 62 -8.01 -15.88 -21.55
CA ALA A 62 -8.20 -17.09 -20.77
C ALA A 62 -8.10 -16.67 -19.30
N ILE A 63 -9.13 -16.91 -18.50
CA ILE A 63 -9.19 -16.47 -17.10
C ILE A 63 -9.45 -17.69 -16.22
N ASP A 64 -8.54 -17.97 -15.29
CA ASP A 64 -8.67 -19.03 -14.30
C ASP A 64 -8.76 -18.42 -12.88
N PRO A 65 -9.97 -18.19 -12.35
CA PRO A 65 -10.15 -17.60 -11.03
C PRO A 65 -10.14 -18.65 -9.91
N PHE A 66 -9.23 -18.49 -8.97
CA PHE A 66 -9.25 -19.14 -7.67
C PHE A 66 -9.91 -18.23 -6.63
N VAL A 67 -11.13 -18.58 -6.22
CA VAL A 67 -11.90 -17.81 -5.22
C VAL A 67 -11.80 -18.48 -3.85
N THR A 68 -11.51 -17.71 -2.81
CA THR A 68 -11.40 -18.21 -1.44
C THR A 68 -11.91 -17.18 -0.43
N SER A 69 -12.29 -17.63 0.77
CA SER A 69 -12.62 -16.73 1.89
C SER A 69 -11.34 -16.31 2.63
N LEU A 70 -11.41 -15.22 3.39
CA LEU A 70 -10.28 -14.74 4.19
C LEU A 70 -9.83 -15.79 5.23
N SER A 71 -10.76 -16.46 5.90
CA SER A 71 -10.46 -17.52 6.87
C SER A 71 -9.75 -18.71 6.23
N ALA A 72 -10.26 -19.22 5.08
CA ALA A 72 -9.66 -20.33 4.36
C ALA A 72 -8.27 -19.95 3.81
N PHE A 73 -8.13 -18.75 3.24
CA PHE A 73 -6.84 -18.24 2.78
C PHE A 73 -5.80 -18.24 3.92
N ARG A 74 -6.16 -17.70 5.09
CA ARG A 74 -5.29 -17.64 6.27
C ARG A 74 -4.92 -19.03 6.76
N GLU A 75 -5.88 -19.95 6.82
CA GLU A 75 -5.65 -21.34 7.24
C GLU A 75 -4.64 -22.03 6.31
N HIS A 76 -4.83 -21.93 5.00
CA HIS A 76 -3.91 -22.51 4.02
C HIS A 76 -2.52 -21.87 4.07
N TYR A 77 -2.44 -20.56 4.29
CA TYR A 77 -1.16 -19.87 4.45
C TYR A 77 -0.40 -20.36 5.69
N LEU A 78 -1.08 -20.47 6.84
CA LEU A 78 -0.48 -20.96 8.08
C LEU A 78 -0.04 -22.42 8.00
N LYS A 79 -0.72 -23.23 7.18
CA LYS A 79 -0.31 -24.60 6.86
C LYS A 79 0.87 -24.70 5.88
N GLY A 80 1.41 -23.56 5.43
CA GLY A 80 2.55 -23.52 4.54
C GLY A 80 2.23 -23.91 3.10
N SER A 81 1.03 -23.59 2.60
CA SER A 81 0.62 -23.89 1.22
C SER A 81 1.66 -23.37 0.20
N PRO A 82 2.34 -24.27 -0.56
CA PRO A 82 3.32 -23.85 -1.56
C PRO A 82 2.71 -22.97 -2.65
N PHE A 83 1.44 -23.23 -2.99
CA PHE A 83 0.68 -22.46 -3.96
C PHE A 83 0.48 -21.01 -3.50
N LEU A 84 0.07 -20.78 -2.25
CA LEU A 84 -0.05 -19.43 -1.71
C LEU A 84 1.31 -18.75 -1.58
N GLY A 85 2.35 -19.51 -1.22
CA GLY A 85 3.73 -19.00 -1.20
C GLY A 85 4.19 -18.47 -2.57
N LEU A 86 3.84 -19.17 -3.66
CA LEU A 86 4.10 -18.72 -5.03
C LEU A 86 3.35 -17.41 -5.34
N ILE A 87 2.05 -17.35 -5.05
CA ILE A 87 1.22 -16.16 -5.31
C ILE A 87 1.75 -14.95 -4.54
N LEU A 88 2.16 -15.11 -3.27
CA LEU A 88 2.70 -14.00 -2.49
C LEU A 88 4.06 -13.51 -3.01
N ARG A 89 4.83 -14.37 -3.67
CA ARG A 89 6.14 -14.01 -4.24
C ARG A 89 6.03 -13.34 -5.61
N GLU A 90 5.15 -13.85 -6.46
CA GLU A 90 5.09 -13.50 -7.89
C GLU A 90 3.83 -12.71 -8.28
N GLY A 91 2.82 -12.71 -7.41
CA GLY A 91 1.54 -12.09 -7.68
C GLY A 91 1.63 -10.57 -7.75
N ARG A 92 0.85 -9.98 -8.65
CA ARG A 92 0.61 -8.54 -8.72
C ARG A 92 -0.79 -8.24 -8.21
N LEU A 93 -0.87 -7.38 -7.20
CA LEU A 93 -2.13 -6.92 -6.64
C LEU A 93 -2.83 -6.03 -7.67
N LEU A 94 -4.03 -6.43 -8.09
CA LEU A 94 -4.89 -5.65 -9.00
C LEU A 94 -5.89 -4.78 -8.23
N TYR A 95 -6.28 -5.21 -7.03
CA TYR A 95 -7.24 -4.51 -6.20
C TYR A 95 -7.10 -4.93 -4.74
N MET A 96 -7.28 -3.98 -3.82
CA MET A 96 -7.45 -4.22 -2.40
C MET A 96 -8.54 -3.29 -1.86
N LYS A 97 -9.49 -3.86 -1.13
CA LYS A 97 -10.54 -3.13 -0.45
C LYS A 97 -9.93 -2.20 0.59
N ASP A 98 -10.42 -0.97 0.63
CA ASP A 98 -10.02 0.06 1.59
C ASP A 98 -8.50 0.32 1.61
N ALA A 99 -7.81 0.12 0.48
CA ALA A 99 -6.35 0.23 0.40
C ALA A 99 -5.85 1.58 0.94
N ALA A 100 -6.43 2.70 0.48
CA ALA A 100 -6.07 4.03 0.96
C ALA A 100 -6.18 4.15 2.49
N LYS A 101 -7.26 3.63 3.08
CA LYS A 101 -7.49 3.65 4.53
C LYS A 101 -6.47 2.79 5.28
N GLU A 102 -6.13 1.62 4.77
CA GLU A 102 -5.12 0.76 5.40
C GLU A 102 -3.71 1.35 5.30
N TRP A 103 -3.35 1.96 4.17
CA TRP A 103 -2.09 2.71 4.03
C TRP A 103 -2.03 3.89 5.01
N PHE A 104 -3.14 4.61 5.17
CA PHE A 104 -3.22 5.71 6.12
C PHE A 104 -3.10 5.22 7.57
N ARG A 105 -3.82 4.16 7.96
CA ARG A 105 -3.71 3.54 9.29
C ARG A 105 -2.28 3.12 9.60
N GLN A 106 -1.57 2.54 8.63
CA GLN A 106 -0.16 2.20 8.79
C GLN A 106 0.72 3.43 8.95
N SER A 107 0.46 4.52 8.23
CA SER A 107 1.18 5.79 8.42
C SER A 107 1.01 6.37 9.82
N GLU A 108 -0.17 6.21 10.43
CA GLU A 108 -0.41 6.59 11.84
C GLU A 108 0.42 5.74 12.81
N ASP A 109 0.53 4.43 12.56
CA ASP A 109 1.35 3.54 13.37
C ASP A 109 2.85 3.89 13.25
N GLU A 110 3.32 4.21 12.05
CA GLU A 110 4.69 4.72 11.83
C GLU A 110 4.94 6.00 12.62
N LEU A 111 4.02 6.96 12.60
CA LEU A 111 4.17 8.20 13.35
C LEU A 111 4.20 7.96 14.87
N LYS A 112 3.37 7.05 15.39
CA LYS A 112 3.39 6.66 16.80
C LYS A 112 4.72 6.02 17.18
N MET A 113 5.27 5.15 16.33
CA MET A 113 6.58 4.55 16.54
C MET A 113 7.69 5.61 16.53
N ALA A 114 7.62 6.57 15.60
CA ALA A 114 8.59 7.66 15.52
C ALA A 114 8.60 8.52 16.81
N ASP A 115 7.41 8.88 17.33
CA ASP A 115 7.28 9.64 18.58
C ASP A 115 7.79 8.86 19.79
N TYR A 116 7.49 7.55 19.87
CA TYR A 116 7.97 6.68 20.94
C TYR A 116 9.50 6.56 20.94
N LEU A 117 10.11 6.33 19.79
CA LEU A 117 11.56 6.21 19.64
C LEU A 117 12.29 7.53 19.92
N LEU A 118 11.70 8.66 19.53
CA LEU A 118 12.23 9.98 19.84
C LEU A 118 12.33 10.19 21.36
N ARG A 119 11.25 9.87 22.10
CA ARG A 119 11.24 9.96 23.57
C ARG A 119 12.22 8.99 24.23
N GLY A 120 12.42 7.83 23.61
CA GLY A 120 13.35 6.80 24.07
C GLY A 120 14.82 7.08 23.74
N GLY A 121 15.15 8.18 23.04
CA GLY A 121 16.53 8.50 22.65
C GLY A 121 17.05 7.72 21.44
N PHE A 122 16.19 6.98 20.75
CA PHE A 122 16.53 6.20 19.56
C PHE A 122 16.33 7.03 18.29
N TYR A 123 17.11 8.11 18.15
CA TYR A 123 16.93 9.15 17.13
C TYR A 123 16.97 8.62 15.69
N ARG A 124 17.86 7.66 15.41
CA ARG A 124 17.92 6.99 14.11
C ARG A 124 16.60 6.30 13.75
N GLY A 125 16.05 5.54 14.70
CA GLY A 125 14.76 4.90 14.52
C GLY A 125 13.64 5.93 14.36
N ALA A 126 13.64 6.99 15.16
CA ALA A 126 12.66 8.06 15.06
C ALA A 126 12.63 8.70 13.67
N CYS A 127 13.79 9.03 13.09
CA CYS A 127 13.89 9.57 11.74
C CYS A 127 13.38 8.60 10.66
N LEU A 128 13.76 7.32 10.73
CA LEU A 128 13.34 6.31 9.76
C LEU A 128 11.82 6.11 9.78
N HIS A 129 11.23 5.99 10.97
CA HIS A 129 9.78 5.86 11.12
C HIS A 129 9.04 7.15 10.72
N ALA A 130 9.62 8.33 10.94
CA ALA A 130 9.06 9.58 10.44
C ALA A 130 9.00 9.62 8.90
N GLN A 131 10.08 9.21 8.22
CA GLN A 131 10.09 9.11 6.75
C GLN A 131 9.05 8.09 6.25
N GLN A 132 8.95 6.93 6.90
CA GLN A 132 7.95 5.91 6.54
C GLN A 132 6.51 6.40 6.75
N ALA A 133 6.25 7.17 7.81
CA ALA A 133 4.95 7.79 8.04
C ALA A 133 4.57 8.72 6.87
N ILE A 134 5.49 9.60 6.45
CA ILE A 134 5.28 10.51 5.32
C ILE A 134 5.02 9.71 4.03
N GLU A 135 5.88 8.75 3.70
CA GLU A 135 5.76 7.94 2.48
C GLU A 135 4.40 7.22 2.40
N LYS A 136 3.98 6.58 3.50
CA LYS A 136 2.71 5.84 3.55
C LYS A 136 1.49 6.77 3.50
N ALA A 137 1.56 7.95 4.12
CA ALA A 137 0.49 8.94 4.06
C ALA A 137 0.31 9.49 2.63
N LEU A 138 1.41 9.83 1.95
CA LEU A 138 1.36 10.28 0.55
C LEU A 138 0.76 9.20 -0.37
N LYS A 139 1.18 7.95 -0.20
CA LYS A 139 0.62 6.81 -0.94
C LYS A 139 -0.87 6.62 -0.66
N ALA A 140 -1.30 6.76 0.60
CA ALA A 140 -2.71 6.68 0.96
C ALA A 140 -3.55 7.75 0.23
N LEU A 141 -3.06 9.00 0.19
CA LEU A 141 -3.72 10.09 -0.51
C LEU A 141 -3.82 9.84 -2.01
N LEU A 142 -2.71 9.44 -2.64
CA LEU A 142 -2.69 9.09 -4.06
C LEU A 142 -3.66 7.94 -4.39
N LEU A 143 -3.66 6.88 -3.58
CA LEU A 143 -4.58 5.76 -3.73
C LEU A 143 -6.05 6.19 -3.61
N SER A 144 -6.37 7.15 -2.73
CA SER A 144 -7.73 7.71 -2.60
C SER A 144 -8.19 8.47 -3.87
N LYS A 145 -7.24 8.94 -4.69
CA LYS A 145 -7.50 9.56 -5.99
C LYS A 145 -7.40 8.61 -7.18
N GLY A 146 -7.29 7.30 -6.94
CA GLY A 146 -7.24 6.28 -7.98
C GLY A 146 -5.87 6.13 -8.66
N TRP A 147 -4.80 6.58 -8.01
CA TRP A 147 -3.43 6.26 -8.46
C TRP A 147 -3.13 4.77 -8.32
N GLU A 148 -2.34 4.23 -9.26
CA GLU A 148 -1.82 2.87 -9.19
C GLU A 148 -0.48 2.87 -8.45
N LEU A 149 -0.34 2.00 -7.44
CA LEU A 149 0.83 1.98 -6.57
C LEU A 149 2.15 1.73 -7.35
N GLU A 150 3.00 2.75 -7.43
CA GLU A 150 4.36 2.61 -7.94
C GLU A 150 5.33 2.18 -6.82
N LYS A 151 6.33 1.35 -7.17
CA LYS A 151 7.43 0.99 -6.28
C LYS A 151 8.46 2.12 -6.20
N THR A 152 8.12 3.18 -5.47
CA THR A 152 9.03 4.29 -5.14
C THR A 152 9.09 4.53 -3.63
N HIS A 153 10.24 5.00 -3.15
CA HIS A 153 10.50 5.39 -1.77
C HIS A 153 10.88 6.88 -1.61
N SER A 154 10.87 7.65 -2.70
CA SER A 154 11.15 9.09 -2.65
C SER A 154 9.88 9.85 -2.30
N ALA A 155 9.93 10.63 -1.22
CA ALA A 155 8.86 11.54 -0.83
C ALA A 155 8.71 12.66 -1.86
N GLU A 156 9.82 13.14 -2.45
CA GLU A 156 9.80 14.12 -3.56
C GLU A 156 8.96 13.61 -4.74
N ARG A 157 9.23 12.39 -5.22
CA ARG A 157 8.46 11.80 -6.32
C ARG A 157 6.98 11.66 -5.98
N LEU A 158 6.67 11.27 -4.75
CA LEU A 158 5.29 11.12 -4.29
C LEU A 158 4.55 12.46 -4.19
N LEU A 159 5.24 13.56 -3.85
CA LEU A 159 4.64 14.89 -3.84
C LEU A 159 4.36 15.43 -5.23
N VAL A 160 5.30 15.25 -6.18
CA VAL A 160 5.06 15.62 -7.59
C VAL A 160 3.82 14.88 -8.11
N LEU A 161 3.71 13.58 -7.82
CA LEU A 161 2.51 12.82 -8.13
C LEU A 161 1.27 13.38 -7.39
N ALA A 162 1.39 13.74 -6.11
CA ALA A 162 0.28 14.30 -5.35
C ALA A 162 -0.28 15.58 -6.03
N GLU A 163 0.59 16.46 -6.51
CA GLU A 163 0.22 17.66 -7.26
C GLU A 163 -0.49 17.33 -8.58
N GLU A 164 0.00 16.34 -9.35
CA GLU A 164 -0.65 15.85 -10.58
C GLU A 164 -2.10 15.38 -10.30
N TYR A 165 -2.31 14.77 -9.13
CA TYR A 165 -3.62 14.32 -8.64
C TYR A 165 -4.41 15.40 -7.88
N ARG A 166 -3.97 16.67 -7.94
CA ARG A 166 -4.58 17.83 -7.28
C ARG A 166 -4.71 17.71 -5.77
N ILE A 167 -3.70 17.10 -5.14
CA ILE A 167 -3.55 16.96 -3.71
C ILE A 167 -2.50 17.98 -3.27
N THR A 168 -2.85 18.85 -2.34
CA THR A 168 -1.93 19.87 -1.81
C THR A 168 -1.60 19.51 -0.37
N ILE A 169 -0.30 19.47 -0.05
CA ILE A 169 0.20 19.14 1.28
C ILE A 169 1.10 20.27 1.70
N ASP A 170 0.88 20.77 2.92
CA ASP A 170 1.71 21.84 3.47
C ASP A 170 3.04 21.26 3.96
N VAL A 171 4.02 21.26 3.06
CA VAL A 171 5.40 20.84 3.34
C VAL A 171 6.36 21.61 2.42
N THR A 172 7.51 22.00 2.95
CA THR A 172 8.51 22.77 2.18
C THR A 172 9.43 21.84 1.38
N GLU A 173 9.99 22.33 0.28
CA GLU A 173 10.98 21.61 -0.52
C GLU A 173 12.20 21.21 0.33
N ASP A 174 12.67 22.11 1.19
CA ASP A 174 13.79 21.87 2.13
C ASP A 174 13.50 20.74 3.12
N ASP A 175 12.25 20.60 3.57
CA ASP A 175 11.85 19.52 4.46
C ASP A 175 11.83 18.18 3.74
N ILE A 176 11.46 18.16 2.46
CA ILE A 176 11.41 16.93 1.66
C ILE A 176 12.80 16.46 1.27
N VAL A 177 13.67 17.38 0.86
CA VAL A 177 15.10 17.07 0.64
C VAL A 177 15.73 16.49 1.91
N TYR A 178 15.39 17.06 3.07
CA TYR A 178 15.83 16.54 4.36
C TYR A 178 15.28 15.13 4.63
N ILE A 179 13.99 14.89 4.42
CA ILE A 179 13.37 13.58 4.66
C ILE A 179 13.92 12.50 3.71
N ASP A 180 14.12 12.80 2.43
CA ASP A 180 14.69 11.83 1.47
C ASP A 180 16.18 11.55 1.74
N SER A 181 16.88 12.43 2.45
CA SER A 181 18.27 12.19 2.87
C SER A 181 18.39 11.11 3.95
N ILE A 182 17.36 10.92 4.80
CA ILE A 182 17.33 9.95 5.91
C ILE A 182 17.53 8.50 5.43
N TYR A 183 17.18 8.20 4.18
CA TYR A 183 17.21 6.84 3.63
C TYR A 183 18.58 6.40 3.08
N ARG A 184 19.60 7.27 3.08
CA ARG A 184 20.87 7.03 2.36
C ARG A 184 21.96 6.27 3.12
N GLY A 185 21.77 5.90 4.38
CA GLY A 185 22.82 5.22 5.17
C GLY A 185 22.35 3.89 5.75
N ARG A 186 22.43 2.78 5.00
CA ARG A 186 22.07 1.43 5.50
C ARG A 186 23.28 0.56 5.85
N TYR A 187 24.49 0.95 5.45
CA TYR A 187 25.71 0.22 5.76
C TYR A 187 26.61 1.00 6.73
N PRO A 188 27.37 0.32 7.62
CA PRO A 188 28.32 0.97 8.53
C PRO A 188 29.41 1.79 7.83
N ALA A 189 29.73 1.50 6.56
CA ALA A 189 30.65 2.30 5.74
C ALA A 189 30.01 3.60 5.20
N GLU A 190 28.69 3.68 5.25
CA GLU A 190 27.85 4.84 4.93
C GLU A 190 27.26 5.41 6.24
N ALA A 191 27.97 5.27 7.37
CA ALA A 191 27.47 5.61 8.71
C ALA A 191 27.23 7.12 8.85
N GLY A 192 26.05 7.51 8.38
CA GLY A 192 25.47 8.81 8.47
C GLY A 192 24.07 8.73 7.90
N LEU A 193 23.05 8.76 8.76
CA LEU A 193 21.68 9.01 8.30
C LEU A 193 21.59 10.40 7.61
N LEU A 194 22.56 11.26 7.94
CA LEU A 194 22.86 12.58 7.41
C LEU A 194 24.36 12.65 7.07
N PRO A 195 24.83 13.63 6.29
CA PRO A 195 26.25 13.77 5.90
C PRO A 195 27.26 13.83 7.07
N LEU A 196 26.77 13.90 8.32
CA LEU A 196 27.54 14.18 9.55
C LEU A 196 27.50 13.05 10.60
N GLY A 197 26.85 11.91 10.36
CA GLY A 197 26.83 10.76 11.30
C GLY A 197 25.43 10.38 11.84
N GLU A 198 25.39 9.85 13.07
CA GLU A 198 24.13 9.51 13.75
C GLU A 198 23.31 10.78 14.02
N PRO A 199 21.98 10.75 13.83
CA PRO A 199 21.16 11.94 13.99
C PRO A 199 21.10 12.39 15.45
N THR A 200 21.16 13.71 15.62
CA THR A 200 20.94 14.40 16.88
C THR A 200 19.45 14.39 17.27
N ILE A 201 19.18 14.73 18.53
CA ILE A 201 17.80 14.92 19.00
C ILE A 201 17.06 16.00 18.18
N ALA A 202 17.74 17.08 17.78
CA ALA A 202 17.14 18.17 17.02
C ALA A 202 16.73 17.72 15.61
N GLU A 203 17.58 16.91 14.96
CA GLU A 203 17.29 16.31 13.65
C GLU A 203 16.11 15.33 13.73
N ALA A 204 16.06 14.50 14.78
CA ALA A 204 14.93 13.61 15.00
C ALA A 204 13.63 14.36 15.33
N GLN A 205 13.70 15.42 16.14
CA GLN A 205 12.56 16.30 16.41
C GLN A 205 12.05 16.96 15.13
N ARG A 206 12.95 17.44 14.26
CA ARG A 206 12.59 18.00 12.96
C ARG A 206 11.87 16.96 12.09
N ALA A 207 12.44 15.76 11.93
CA ALA A 207 11.84 14.70 11.12
C ALA A 207 10.43 14.33 11.61
N VAL A 208 10.27 14.11 12.93
CA VAL A 208 8.96 13.82 13.53
C VAL A 208 7.99 15.00 13.40
N GLY A 209 8.48 16.24 13.51
CA GLY A 209 7.68 17.45 13.31
C GLY A 209 7.11 17.55 11.89
N ILE A 210 7.94 17.33 10.87
CA ILE A 210 7.51 17.29 9.46
C ILE A 210 6.48 16.19 9.25
N ALA A 211 6.72 14.98 9.77
CA ALA A 211 5.78 13.87 9.67
C ALA A 211 4.42 14.20 10.30
N LYS A 212 4.39 14.88 11.46
CA LYS A 212 3.15 15.35 12.07
C LYS A 212 2.39 16.32 11.15
N GLY A 213 3.08 17.30 10.55
CA GLY A 213 2.48 18.26 9.63
C GLY A 213 1.85 17.61 8.40
N VAL A 214 2.58 16.70 7.76
CA VAL A 214 2.09 15.92 6.61
C VAL A 214 0.87 15.08 7.00
N MET A 215 0.93 14.40 8.15
CA MET A 215 -0.17 13.58 8.66
C MET A 215 -1.43 14.39 8.95
N THR A 216 -1.29 15.58 9.54
CA THR A 216 -2.43 16.49 9.77
C THR A 216 -3.07 16.92 8.46
N SER A 217 -2.26 17.32 7.48
CA SER A 217 -2.76 17.68 6.14
C SER A 217 -3.49 16.50 5.49
N ALA A 218 -2.89 15.31 5.54
CA ALA A 218 -3.45 14.10 4.94
C ALA A 218 -4.78 13.66 5.59
N ALA A 219 -4.90 13.75 6.92
CA ALA A 219 -6.13 13.41 7.64
C ALA A 219 -7.34 14.24 7.15
N THR A 220 -7.14 15.52 6.85
CA THR A 220 -8.21 16.39 6.30
C THR A 220 -8.77 15.83 4.99
N PHE A 221 -7.94 15.29 4.11
CA PHE A 221 -8.39 14.77 2.82
C PHE A 221 -9.06 13.40 2.91
N VAL A 222 -8.59 12.51 3.79
CA VAL A 222 -9.17 11.17 3.94
C VAL A 222 -10.60 11.26 4.50
N HIS A 223 -10.85 12.14 5.47
CA HIS A 223 -12.20 12.32 6.04
C HIS A 223 -13.21 12.97 5.10
N VAL A 224 -12.76 13.79 4.13
CA VAL A 224 -13.65 14.38 3.12
C VAL A 224 -14.14 13.31 2.14
N HIS A 225 -13.29 12.34 1.78
CA HIS A 225 -13.68 11.28 0.84
C HIS A 225 -14.54 10.16 1.44
N ASP A 226 -14.51 9.98 2.76
CA ASP A 226 -15.44 9.06 3.46
C ASP A 226 -16.88 9.60 3.52
N ALA A 227 -17.11 10.89 3.28
CA ALA A 227 -18.45 11.50 3.30
C ALA A 227 -19.21 11.41 1.96
N ASP A 228 -18.49 11.09 0.87
CA ASP A 228 -19.02 11.06 -0.50
C ASP A 228 -19.11 9.62 -1.09
N ALA A 229 -18.94 8.58 -0.25
CA ALA A 229 -18.95 7.16 -0.65
C ALA A 229 -20.16 6.37 -0.13
#